data_AF-A0A9D5Y5Q0-F1
#
_entry.id   AF-A0A9D5Y5Q0-F1
#
_cell.length_a   1.000
_cell.length_b   1.000
_cell.length_c   1.000
_cell.angle_alpha   90.00
_cell.angle_beta   90.00
_cell.angle_gamma   90.00
#
_symmetry.space_group_name_H-M   'P 1'
#
loop_
_entity.id
_entity.type
_entity.pdbx_description
1 polymer ?
#
loop_
_entity_poly.entity_id
_entity_poly.type
_entity_poly.pdbx_seq_one_letter_code
_entity_poly.pdbx_strand_id
1 'polypeptide(L)'
;MEIKRIINLCKKNGCLVLYENDGGQWLSDGFALFPLTNLPHFDDESICRTYDISEKKAAKMIIRHEGAIPDRLSVACDVEGEMPCEFDEDLFQRLVPVQTTRGLVFIQKQYLSPFSDTPADMLYLFERHGPAGNLYFAVKVGLVLMGIIPPIDHVNEDFVNRIRRVCEQCEVALENKKKGEGL
;
A
#
# COMPACT_ATOMS: atom_id res chain seq x y z
N MET A 1 15.24 -5.20 8.86
CA MET A 1 13.82 -5.44 9.17
C MET A 1 13.58 -5.14 10.65
N GLU A 2 12.50 -4.43 10.99
CA GLU A 2 12.20 -4.05 12.38
C GLU A 2 10.90 -4.73 12.84
N ILE A 3 10.99 -5.70 13.74
CA ILE A 3 9.82 -6.49 14.18
C ILE A 3 8.70 -5.63 14.78
N LYS A 4 9.05 -4.55 15.50
CA LYS A 4 8.05 -3.63 16.05
C LYS A 4 7.16 -3.04 14.95
N ARG A 5 7.68 -2.79 13.75
CA ARG A 5 6.88 -2.32 12.60
C ARG A 5 5.95 -3.41 12.10
N ILE A 6 6.41 -4.66 12.02
CA ILE A 6 5.58 -5.80 11.62
C ILE A 6 4.44 -6.02 12.63
N ILE A 7 4.74 -5.99 13.93
CA ILE A 7 3.71 -6.09 14.97
C ILE A 7 2.70 -4.95 14.88
N ASN A 8 3.15 -3.72 14.55
CA ASN A 8 2.23 -2.62 14.31
C ASN A 8 1.32 -2.86 13.10
N LEU A 9 1.81 -3.52 12.03
CA LEU A 9 0.97 -3.98 10.92
C LEU A 9 -0.05 -5.01 11.41
N CYS A 10 0.36 -6.04 12.16
CA CYS A 10 -0.54 -7.03 12.74
C CYS A 10 -1.64 -6.37 13.60
N LYS A 11 -1.26 -5.44 14.49
CA LYS A 11 -2.19 -4.67 15.33
C LYS A 11 -3.17 -3.82 14.51
N LYS A 12 -2.71 -3.23 13.40
CA LYS A 12 -3.51 -2.40 12.50
C LYS A 12 -4.51 -3.25 11.71
N ASN A 13 -4.04 -4.36 11.14
CA ASN A 13 -4.82 -5.26 10.28
C ASN A 13 -5.70 -6.23 11.09
N GLY A 14 -5.47 -6.33 12.41
CA GLY A 14 -6.30 -7.14 13.30
C GLY A 14 -6.00 -8.63 13.21
N CYS A 15 -4.84 -9.02 12.68
CA CYS A 15 -4.45 -10.40 12.46
C CYS A 15 -2.97 -10.58 12.81
N LEU A 16 -2.67 -11.67 13.52
CA LEU A 16 -1.33 -12.09 13.89
C LEU A 16 -1.30 -13.62 13.78
N VAL A 17 -0.57 -14.14 12.79
CA VAL A 17 -0.40 -15.60 12.64
C VAL A 17 1.08 -15.93 12.73
N LEU A 18 1.44 -16.79 13.67
CA LEU A 18 2.75 -17.39 13.78
C LEU A 18 2.77 -18.70 13.02
N TYR A 19 3.80 -18.88 12.20
CA TYR A 19 4.02 -20.09 11.42
C TYR A 19 5.33 -20.74 11.85
N GLU A 20 5.28 -22.04 12.10
CA GLU A 20 6.48 -22.86 12.25
C GLU A 20 7.06 -23.26 10.89
N ASN A 21 8.39 -23.31 10.83
CA ASN A 21 9.15 -23.86 9.71
C ASN A 21 10.47 -24.45 10.24
N ASP A 22 11.05 -25.41 9.54
CA ASP A 22 12.25 -26.16 9.97
C ASP A 22 13.46 -25.25 10.28
N GLY A 23 13.50 -24.05 9.71
CA GLY A 23 14.56 -23.05 9.90
C GLY A 23 14.22 -21.91 10.88
N GLY A 24 13.06 -21.93 11.53
CA GLY A 24 12.61 -20.89 12.46
C GLY A 24 11.17 -20.44 12.23
N GLN A 25 10.75 -19.40 12.95
CA GLN A 25 9.37 -18.92 12.90
C GLN A 25 9.16 -17.81 11.87
N TRP A 26 7.91 -17.70 11.39
CA TRP A 26 7.45 -16.62 10.53
C TRP A 26 6.20 -15.96 11.10
N LEU A 27 6.03 -14.68 10.84
CA LEU A 27 4.94 -13.85 11.34
C LEU A 27 4.16 -13.25 10.19
N SER A 28 2.84 -13.40 10.22
CA SER A 28 1.92 -12.85 9.24
C SER A 28 0.92 -11.88 9.88
N ASP A 29 0.58 -10.84 9.13
CA ASP A 29 -0.53 -9.92 9.44
C ASP A 29 -1.81 -10.27 8.67
N GLY A 30 -1.86 -11.45 8.05
CA GLY A 30 -2.92 -11.90 7.16
C GLY A 30 -2.71 -11.56 5.67
N PHE A 31 -1.75 -10.69 5.34
CA PHE A 31 -1.47 -10.27 3.95
C PHE A 31 -0.04 -10.57 3.52
N ALA A 32 0.92 -10.33 4.41
CA ALA A 32 2.34 -10.57 4.19
C ALA A 32 2.87 -11.58 5.22
N LEU A 33 4.03 -12.16 4.93
CA LEU A 33 4.72 -13.14 5.78
C LEU A 33 6.18 -12.71 5.96
N PHE A 34 6.64 -12.62 7.20
CA PHE A 34 7.96 -12.10 7.55
C PHE A 34 8.72 -13.09 8.44
N PRO A 35 10.03 -13.31 8.22
CA PRO A 35 10.77 -14.26 9.03
C PRO A 35 11.14 -13.66 10.39
N LEU A 36 11.02 -14.43 11.47
CA LEU A 36 11.45 -14.05 12.82
C LEU A 36 12.91 -14.46 13.07
N THR A 37 13.82 -13.98 12.21
CA THR A 37 15.25 -14.31 12.29
C THR A 37 15.92 -13.75 13.55
N ASN A 38 16.78 -14.56 14.19
CA ASN A 38 17.56 -14.18 15.37
C ASN A 38 16.72 -13.69 16.57
N LEU A 39 15.49 -14.19 16.67
CA LEU A 39 14.58 -13.89 17.77
C LEU A 39 14.29 -15.15 18.57
N PRO A 40 13.91 -15.02 19.86
CA PRO A 40 13.42 -16.16 20.60
C PRO A 40 12.18 -16.74 19.93
N HIS A 41 11.95 -18.03 20.16
CA HIS A 41 10.72 -18.68 19.76
C HIS A 41 9.56 -18.09 20.57
N PHE A 42 8.48 -17.75 19.87
CA PHE A 42 7.29 -17.16 20.43
C PHE A 42 6.09 -18.09 20.26
N ASP A 43 5.26 -18.12 21.29
CA ASP A 43 3.87 -18.56 21.22
C ASP A 43 2.94 -17.34 21.28
N ASP A 44 1.63 -17.58 21.20
CA ASP A 44 0.58 -16.56 21.23
C ASP A 44 0.69 -15.65 22.47
N GLU A 45 1.02 -16.21 23.64
CA GLU A 45 1.09 -15.45 24.90
C GLU A 45 2.37 -14.61 25.01
N SER A 46 3.51 -15.22 24.71
CA SER A 46 4.83 -14.60 24.81
C SER A 46 5.01 -13.49 23.79
N ILE A 47 4.50 -13.63 22.56
CA ILE A 47 4.53 -12.53 21.57
C ILE A 47 3.63 -11.37 22.02
N CYS A 48 2.45 -11.67 22.56
CA CYS A 48 1.54 -10.65 23.06
C CYS A 48 2.16 -9.89 24.23
N ARG A 49 2.76 -10.60 25.19
CA ARG A 49 3.46 -10.00 26.33
C ARG A 49 4.66 -9.17 25.92
N THR A 50 5.48 -9.68 24.99
CA THR A 50 6.74 -9.03 24.59
C THR A 50 6.51 -7.73 23.83
N TYR A 51 5.41 -7.65 23.07
CA TYR A 51 5.09 -6.48 22.25
C TYR A 51 3.86 -5.71 22.75
N ASP A 52 3.51 -5.84 24.02
CA ASP A 52 2.45 -5.10 24.70
C ASP A 52 1.10 -5.15 23.95
N ILE A 53 0.69 -6.35 23.54
CA ILE A 53 -0.65 -6.62 23.00
C ILE A 53 -1.55 -6.93 24.20
N SER A 54 -2.33 -5.93 24.64
CA SER A 54 -3.26 -6.12 25.76
C SER A 54 -4.37 -7.13 25.44
N GLU A 55 -4.90 -7.80 26.45
CA GLU A 55 -6.01 -8.77 26.30
C GLU A 55 -7.21 -8.16 25.55
N LYS A 56 -7.56 -6.90 25.86
CA LYS A 56 -8.64 -6.17 25.18
C LYS A 56 -8.38 -6.00 23.68
N LYS A 57 -7.12 -5.85 23.28
CA LYS A 57 -6.73 -5.75 21.86
C LYS A 57 -6.66 -7.13 21.23
N ALA A 58 -6.05 -8.10 21.90
CA ALA A 58 -5.96 -9.50 21.46
C ALA A 58 -7.35 -10.11 21.20
N ALA A 59 -8.33 -9.87 22.07
CA ALA A 59 -9.71 -10.34 21.91
C ALA A 59 -10.44 -9.80 20.66
N LYS A 60 -9.90 -8.75 20.01
CA LYS A 60 -10.41 -8.19 18.75
C LYS A 60 -9.59 -8.59 17.54
N MET A 61 -8.54 -9.38 17.74
CA MET A 61 -7.62 -9.81 16.71
C MET A 61 -7.78 -11.31 16.45
N ILE A 62 -7.49 -11.74 15.23
CA ILE A 62 -7.21 -13.14 14.95
C ILE A 62 -5.77 -13.39 15.38
N ILE A 63 -5.58 -14.17 16.43
CA ILE A 63 -4.26 -14.62 16.88
C ILE A 63 -4.22 -16.14 16.73
N ARG A 64 -3.25 -16.64 15.97
CA ARG A 64 -3.09 -18.07 15.72
C ARG A 64 -1.63 -18.46 15.71
N HIS A 65 -1.40 -19.69 16.15
CA HIS A 65 -0.16 -20.40 15.96
C HIS A 65 -0.43 -21.59 15.03
N GLU A 66 0.12 -21.55 13.83
CA GLU A 66 -0.03 -22.57 12.79
C GLU A 66 1.28 -23.37 12.63
N GLY A 67 1.16 -24.69 12.53
CA GLY A 67 2.31 -25.60 12.53
C GLY A 67 3.08 -25.69 11.21
N ALA A 68 2.59 -25.07 10.14
CA ALA A 68 3.28 -25.03 8.86
C ALA A 68 2.80 -23.84 8.02
N ILE A 69 3.69 -23.28 7.21
CA ILE A 69 3.38 -22.26 6.20
C ILE A 69 2.47 -22.88 5.12
N PRO A 70 1.46 -22.17 4.60
CA PRO A 70 0.57 -22.72 3.57
C PRO A 70 1.32 -23.18 2.32
N ASP A 71 1.00 -24.39 1.84
CA ASP A 71 1.67 -25.08 0.71
C ASP A 71 1.79 -24.25 -0.58
N ARG A 72 0.95 -23.23 -0.75
CA ARG A 72 0.97 -22.31 -1.89
C ARG A 72 2.13 -21.29 -1.84
N LEU A 73 2.92 -21.27 -0.77
CA LEU A 73 4.04 -20.36 -0.57
C LEU A 73 5.31 -21.16 -0.30
N SER A 74 6.40 -20.79 -0.98
CA SER A 74 7.74 -21.23 -0.61
C SER A 74 8.44 -20.11 0.17
N VAL A 75 9.16 -20.49 1.22
CA VAL A 75 10.05 -19.60 1.97
C VAL A 75 11.52 -20.00 1.89
N ALA A 76 11.85 -20.86 0.92
CA ALA A 76 13.24 -21.14 0.58
C ALA A 76 13.94 -19.87 0.08
N CYS A 77 15.25 -19.77 0.30
CA CYS A 77 16.03 -18.63 -0.17
C CYS A 77 16.19 -18.62 -1.69
N ASP A 78 16.27 -19.80 -2.29
CA ASP A 78 16.38 -19.98 -3.74
C ASP A 78 15.21 -20.83 -4.21
N VAL A 79 14.43 -20.31 -5.15
CA VAL A 79 13.37 -21.07 -5.82
C VAL A 79 13.69 -21.19 -7.30
N GLU A 80 13.63 -22.40 -7.84
CA GLU A 80 13.89 -22.63 -9.26
C GLU A 80 12.95 -21.77 -10.13
N GLY A 81 13.54 -21.00 -11.04
CA GLY A 81 12.79 -20.10 -11.93
C GLY A 81 12.41 -18.75 -11.32
N GLU A 82 12.95 -18.37 -10.16
CA GLU A 82 12.83 -16.99 -9.66
C GLU A 82 13.48 -15.99 -10.64
N MET A 83 12.83 -14.85 -10.82
CA MET A 83 13.26 -13.81 -11.75
C MET A 83 13.37 -12.48 -11.01
N PRO A 84 14.43 -11.69 -11.24
CA PRO A 84 14.53 -10.37 -10.62
C PRO A 84 13.41 -9.46 -11.14
N CYS A 85 12.75 -8.77 -10.22
CA CYS A 85 11.73 -7.78 -10.54
C CYS A 85 12.30 -6.36 -10.46
N GLU A 86 11.98 -5.52 -11.43
CA GLU A 86 12.12 -4.06 -11.31
C GLU A 86 10.92 -3.52 -10.52
N PHE A 87 11.13 -2.60 -9.57
CA PHE A 87 10.07 -1.91 -8.85
C PHE A 87 10.32 -0.40 -8.81
N ASP A 88 9.24 0.37 -8.89
CA ASP A 88 9.24 1.83 -8.85
C ASP A 88 8.37 2.29 -7.67
N GLU A 89 9.02 2.61 -6.55
CA GLU A 89 8.34 2.93 -5.29
C GLU A 89 7.55 4.25 -5.36
N ASP A 90 8.01 5.20 -6.17
CA ASP A 90 7.57 6.59 -6.09
C ASP A 90 6.41 6.93 -7.05
N LEU A 91 6.27 6.22 -8.17
CA LEU A 91 5.45 6.68 -9.29
C LEU A 91 3.97 6.92 -8.94
N PHE A 92 3.35 6.05 -8.13
CA PHE A 92 1.91 6.11 -7.84
C PHE A 92 1.54 6.36 -6.37
N GLN A 93 2.49 6.26 -5.43
CA GLN A 93 2.13 6.32 -4.01
C GLN A 93 1.81 7.75 -3.53
N ARG A 94 2.45 8.76 -4.10
CA ARG A 94 2.47 10.12 -3.55
C ARG A 94 1.67 11.14 -4.36
N LEU A 95 1.31 10.80 -5.59
CA LEU A 95 0.68 11.71 -6.54
C LEU A 95 -0.75 11.31 -6.84
N VAL A 96 -1.63 12.31 -6.94
CA VAL A 96 -3.01 12.14 -7.39
C VAL A 96 -3.14 12.83 -8.74
N PRO A 97 -3.46 12.11 -9.83
CA PRO A 97 -3.74 12.71 -11.11
C PRO A 97 -5.07 13.46 -11.07
N VAL A 98 -5.08 14.69 -11.57
CA VAL A 98 -6.26 15.53 -11.72
C VAL A 98 -6.36 15.93 -13.19
N GLN A 99 -7.48 15.57 -13.82
CA GLN A 99 -7.76 15.99 -15.19
C GLN A 99 -8.19 17.46 -15.20
N THR A 100 -7.50 18.26 -16.01
CA THR A 100 -7.75 19.70 -16.17
C THR A 100 -8.04 20.03 -17.62
N THR A 101 -8.41 21.28 -17.89
CA THR A 101 -8.54 21.81 -19.25
C THR A 101 -7.22 21.82 -20.04
N ARG A 102 -6.07 21.67 -19.37
CA ARG A 102 -4.72 21.66 -19.97
C ARG A 102 -4.07 20.27 -19.99
N GLY A 103 -4.83 19.22 -19.70
CA GLY A 103 -4.31 17.85 -19.54
C GLY A 103 -4.17 17.43 -18.08
N LEU A 104 -3.41 16.38 -17.83
CA LEU A 104 -3.20 15.85 -16.48
C LEU A 104 -2.24 16.72 -15.68
N VAL A 105 -2.65 17.07 -14.48
CA VAL A 105 -1.83 17.76 -13.48
C VAL A 105 -1.87 16.95 -12.20
N PHE A 106 -0.78 16.94 -11.44
CA PHE A 106 -0.68 16.14 -10.22
C PHE A 106 -0.75 17.01 -8.97
N ILE A 107 -1.33 16.47 -7.91
CA ILE A 107 -1.25 17.02 -6.56
C ILE A 107 -0.64 16.00 -5.60
N GLN A 108 -0.06 16.48 -4.52
CA GLN A 108 0.48 15.63 -3.46
C GLN A 108 -0.66 15.02 -2.67
N LYS A 109 -0.70 13.68 -2.58
CA LYS A 109 -1.76 12.91 -1.91
C LYS A 109 -1.98 13.35 -0.46
N GLN A 110 -0.92 13.75 0.24
CA GLN A 110 -1.01 14.22 1.63
C GLN A 110 -1.92 15.45 1.80
N TYR A 111 -2.09 16.30 0.79
CA TYR A 111 -2.98 17.47 0.90
C TYR A 111 -4.47 17.10 0.88
N LEU A 112 -4.80 15.85 0.52
CA LEU A 112 -6.15 15.30 0.67
C LEU A 112 -6.38 14.63 2.03
N SER A 113 -5.32 14.40 2.82
CA SER A 113 -5.45 13.74 4.12
C SER A 113 -6.40 14.41 5.12
N PRO A 114 -6.56 15.75 5.17
CA PRO A 114 -7.55 16.37 6.06
C PRO A 114 -9.00 16.01 5.73
N PHE A 115 -9.26 15.44 4.54
CA PHE A 115 -10.58 15.06 4.06
C PHE A 115 -10.78 13.54 4.05
N SER A 116 -9.93 12.75 4.73
CA SER A 116 -9.97 11.28 4.70
C SER A 116 -11.31 10.68 5.16
N ASP A 117 -12.00 11.36 6.07
CA ASP A 117 -13.29 10.92 6.62
C ASP A 117 -14.49 11.52 5.85
N THR A 118 -14.23 12.28 4.77
CA THR A 118 -15.28 12.85 3.93
C THR A 118 -15.73 11.81 2.90
N PRO A 119 -17.03 11.54 2.76
CA PRO A 119 -17.55 10.66 1.71
C PRO A 119 -17.09 11.10 0.31
N ALA A 120 -16.68 10.14 -0.51
CA ALA A 120 -16.08 10.41 -1.83
C ALA A 120 -17.02 11.16 -2.79
N ASP A 121 -18.33 10.96 -2.64
CA ASP A 121 -19.39 11.63 -3.40
C ASP A 121 -19.68 13.07 -2.93
N MET A 122 -19.06 13.50 -1.83
CA MET A 122 -19.19 14.87 -1.30
C MET A 122 -17.95 15.73 -1.52
N LEU A 123 -16.80 15.14 -1.83
CA LEU A 123 -15.52 15.82 -2.01
C LEU A 123 -15.25 16.12 -3.50
N TYR A 124 -15.05 17.39 -3.82
CA TYR A 124 -14.86 17.86 -5.20
C TYR A 124 -13.61 18.71 -5.34
N LEU A 125 -12.86 18.52 -6.43
CA LEU A 125 -11.78 19.41 -6.86
C LEU A 125 -12.26 20.26 -8.04
N PHE A 126 -12.08 21.57 -7.93
CA PHE A 126 -12.39 22.53 -8.99
C PHE A 126 -11.11 23.19 -9.49
N GLU A 127 -10.89 23.13 -10.79
CA GLU A 127 -9.84 23.89 -11.47
C GLU A 127 -10.12 25.39 -11.37
N ARG A 128 -9.14 26.15 -10.88
CA ARG A 128 -9.19 27.61 -10.81
C ARG A 128 -7.87 28.21 -11.29
N HIS A 129 -7.98 29.44 -11.78
CA HIS A 129 -6.84 30.23 -12.21
C HIS A 129 -6.73 31.48 -11.34
N GLY A 130 -5.51 31.78 -10.90
CA GLY A 130 -5.22 33.01 -10.16
C GLY A 130 -5.24 34.22 -11.09
N PRO A 131 -5.18 35.45 -10.55
CA PRO A 131 -5.08 36.67 -11.36
C PRO A 131 -3.89 36.66 -12.32
N ALA A 132 -2.80 35.97 -11.97
CA ALA A 132 -1.61 35.79 -12.81
C ALA A 132 -1.70 34.59 -13.78
N GLY A 133 -2.86 33.92 -13.86
CA GLY A 133 -3.08 32.75 -14.72
C GLY A 133 -2.51 31.44 -14.19
N ASN A 134 -1.98 31.41 -12.96
CA ASN A 134 -1.47 30.20 -12.32
C ASN A 134 -2.63 29.27 -11.93
N LEU A 135 -2.49 27.98 -12.29
CA LEU A 135 -3.44 26.92 -11.93
C LEU A 135 -3.38 26.62 -10.43
N TYR A 136 -4.55 26.41 -9.81
CA TYR A 136 -4.69 25.80 -8.49
C TYR A 136 -6.04 25.07 -8.38
N PHE A 137 -6.20 24.22 -7.38
CA PHE A 137 -7.42 23.46 -7.15
C PHE A 137 -8.16 23.96 -5.91
N ALA A 138 -9.44 24.27 -6.07
CA ALA A 138 -10.34 24.49 -4.95
C ALA A 138 -10.98 23.17 -4.51
N VAL A 139 -10.73 22.78 -3.26
CA VAL A 139 -11.38 21.63 -2.62
C VAL A 139 -12.71 22.10 -2.05
N LYS A 140 -13.81 21.45 -2.45
CA LYS A 140 -15.14 21.70 -1.89
C LYS A 140 -15.73 20.44 -1.27
N VAL A 141 -16.48 20.66 -0.19
CA VAL A 141 -17.37 19.64 0.38
C VAL A 141 -18.80 20.12 0.15
N GLY A 142 -19.53 19.43 -0.73
CA GLY A 142 -20.75 19.96 -1.33
C GLY A 142 -20.50 21.30 -2.04
N LEU A 143 -21.19 22.36 -1.60
CA LEU A 143 -21.04 23.71 -2.18
C LEU A 143 -20.00 24.59 -1.46
N VAL A 144 -19.47 24.13 -0.32
CA VAL A 144 -18.60 24.94 0.56
C VAL A 144 -17.14 24.77 0.16
N LEU A 145 -16.41 25.88 0.05
CA LEU A 145 -14.96 25.87 -0.16
C LEU A 145 -14.24 25.51 1.13
N MET A 146 -13.46 24.43 1.11
CA MET A 146 -12.77 23.89 2.29
C MET A 146 -11.24 23.93 2.18
N GLY A 147 -10.70 24.06 0.98
CA GLY A 147 -9.25 24.09 0.81
C GLY A 147 -8.81 24.61 -0.56
N ILE A 148 -7.53 24.98 -0.62
CA ILE A 148 -6.83 25.32 -1.85
C ILE A 148 -5.58 24.45 -1.92
N ILE A 149 -5.42 23.71 -3.03
CA ILE A 149 -4.29 22.82 -3.25
C ILE A 149 -3.53 23.29 -4.49
N PRO A 150 -2.22 23.59 -4.37
CA PRO A 150 -1.39 23.91 -5.53
C PRO A 150 -1.11 22.64 -6.35
N PRO A 151 -0.92 22.77 -7.67
CA PRO A 151 -0.41 21.68 -8.49
C PRO A 151 1.06 21.41 -8.16
N ILE A 152 1.56 20.27 -8.61
CA ILE A 152 2.99 19.96 -8.63
C ILE A 152 3.45 19.81 -10.06
N ASP A 153 4.59 20.43 -10.34
CA ASP A 153 5.26 20.34 -11.62
C ASP A 153 6.19 19.11 -11.63
N HIS A 154 5.61 17.94 -11.91
CA HIS A 154 6.35 16.68 -12.04
C HIS A 154 6.33 16.11 -13.46
N VAL A 155 5.55 16.70 -14.36
CA VAL A 155 5.38 16.18 -15.71
C VAL A 155 6.50 16.71 -16.60
N ASN A 156 7.49 15.86 -16.84
CA ASN A 156 8.58 16.08 -17.78
C ASN A 156 8.74 14.86 -18.71
N GLU A 157 9.72 14.90 -19.62
CA GLU A 157 9.97 13.81 -20.58
C GLU A 157 10.21 12.47 -19.87
N ASP A 158 11.01 12.44 -18.81
CA ASP A 158 11.31 11.24 -18.03
C ASP A 158 10.04 10.67 -17.37
N PHE A 159 9.20 11.53 -16.80
CA PHE A 159 7.93 11.14 -16.21
C PHE A 159 6.99 10.53 -17.25
N VAL A 160 6.87 11.16 -18.42
CA VAL A 160 6.05 10.65 -19.53
C VAL A 160 6.56 9.28 -20.00
N ASN A 161 7.87 9.12 -20.13
CA ASN A 161 8.48 7.84 -20.51
C ASN A 161 8.23 6.75 -19.46
N ARG A 162 8.29 7.08 -18.17
CA ARG A 162 7.94 6.15 -17.07
C ARG A 162 6.48 5.70 -17.13
N ILE A 163 5.54 6.63 -17.30
CA ILE A 163 4.11 6.30 -17.42
C ILE A 163 3.85 5.42 -18.65
N ARG A 164 4.50 5.70 -19.79
CA ARG A 164 4.38 4.87 -21.00
C ARG A 164 4.85 3.44 -20.75
N ARG A 165 6.02 3.26 -20.10
CA ARG A 165 6.53 1.94 -19.74
C ARG A 165 5.55 1.17 -18.84
N VAL A 166 4.94 1.84 -17.86
CA VAL A 166 3.92 1.19 -17.02
C VAL A 166 2.67 0.81 -17.82
N CYS A 167 2.22 1.68 -18.73
CA CYS A 167 1.09 1.39 -19.60
C CYS A 167 1.34 0.11 -20.43
N GLU A 168 2.50 0.02 -21.09
CA GLU A 168 2.92 -1.15 -21.86
C GLU A 168 2.93 -2.43 -21.01
N GLN A 169 3.47 -2.38 -19.78
CA GLN A 169 3.49 -3.54 -18.89
C GLN A 169 2.08 -3.93 -18.39
N CYS A 170 1.21 -2.95 -18.15
CA CYS A 170 -0.19 -3.21 -17.79
C CYS A 170 -0.96 -3.88 -18.94
N GLU A 171 -0.71 -3.48 -20.18
CA GLU A 171 -1.30 -4.10 -21.37
C GLU A 171 -0.87 -5.57 -21.50
N VAL A 172 0.44 -5.84 -21.36
CA VAL A 172 0.96 -7.22 -21.32
C VAL A 172 0.30 -8.04 -20.21
N ALA A 173 0.18 -7.49 -19.00
CA ALA A 173 -0.47 -8.16 -17.88
C ALA A 173 -1.96 -8.44 -18.14
N LEU A 174 -2.67 -7.51 -18.78
CA LEU A 174 -4.08 -7.67 -19.15
C LEU A 174 -4.26 -8.76 -20.22
N GLU A 175 -3.38 -8.81 -21.22
CA GLU A 175 -3.39 -9.88 -22.23
C GLU A 175 -3.14 -11.25 -21.61
N ASN A 176 -2.18 -11.36 -20.69
CA ASN A 176 -1.89 -12.62 -20.00
C ASN A 176 -3.08 -13.09 -19.17
N LYS A 177 -3.80 -12.19 -18.48
CA LYS A 177 -5.04 -12.53 -17.77
C LYS A 177 -6.11 -13.09 -18.72
N LYS A 178 -6.34 -12.44 -19.86
CA LYS A 178 -7.31 -12.89 -20.87
C LYS A 178 -6.97 -14.27 -21.46
N LYS A 179 -5.67 -14.58 -21.61
CA LYS A 179 -5.20 -15.90 -22.07
C LYS A 179 -5.31 -16.96 -20.97
N GLY A 180 -5.19 -16.57 -19.71
CA GLY A 180 -5.24 -17.45 -18.53
C GLY A 180 -6.64 -17.76 -17.98
N GLU A 181 -7.68 -17.02 -18.37
CA GLU A 181 -9.08 -17.30 -18.01
C GLU A 181 -9.71 -18.48 -18.81
N GLY A 182 -8.87 -19.33 -19.41
CA GLY A 182 -9.24 -20.54 -20.16
C GLY A 182 -8.74 -21.85 -19.54
N LEU A 183 -8.55 -21.90 -18.21
CA LEU A 183 -8.26 -23.13 -17.43
C LEU A 183 -9.13 -23.17 -16.17
#